data_AF-A0A8J8CR28-F1
#
_entry.id   AF-A0A8J8CR28-F1
#
_cell.length_a   1.000
_cell.length_b   1.000
_cell.length_c   1.000
_cell.angle_alpha   90.00
_cell.angle_beta   90.00
_cell.angle_gamma   90.00
#
_symmetry.space_group_name_H-M   'P 1'
#
loop_
_entity.id
_entity.type
_entity.pdbx_description
1 polymer ?
#
loop_
_entity_poly.entity_id
_entity_poly.type
_entity_poly.pdbx_seq_one_letter_code
_entity_poly.pdbx_strand_id
1 'polypeptide(L)'
;MEQKLTPEQHLESTRKITELLLSLDESFELPNGWKLKELLLHLWSWDDQMIKGCEAKLAGECEDFKFDHQTKEITYEVWNDMILSDKKDLPFNEIKELFTKTRKKAIKIFEKVISQPETITDEKSFFRNETVVTLWMHDKHHLEQAGLKIDF
;
A
#
# COMPACT_ATOMS: atom_id res chain seq x y z
N MET A 1 25.44 9.41 -3.63
CA MET A 1 24.51 9.07 -4.72
C MET A 1 23.70 7.91 -4.20
N GLU A 2 22.47 8.15 -3.75
CA GLU A 2 21.61 7.07 -3.25
C GLU A 2 21.28 6.13 -4.40
N GLN A 3 21.48 4.83 -4.19
CA GLN A 3 21.19 3.82 -5.19
C GLN A 3 19.67 3.72 -5.35
N LYS A 4 19.16 4.03 -6.55
CA LYS A 4 17.74 3.82 -6.86
C LYS A 4 17.46 2.31 -6.85
N LEU A 5 16.47 1.89 -6.08
CA LEU A 5 16.07 0.48 -5.99
C LEU A 5 15.41 0.01 -7.29
N THR A 6 15.58 -1.26 -7.63
CA THR A 6 14.86 -1.90 -8.74
C THR A 6 13.43 -2.27 -8.31
N PRO A 7 12.50 -2.50 -9.25
CA PRO A 7 11.16 -2.99 -8.92
C PRO A 7 11.15 -4.29 -8.10
N GLU A 8 12.08 -5.21 -8.34
CA GLU A 8 12.26 -6.44 -7.57
C GLU A 8 12.69 -6.15 -6.13
N GLN A 9 13.58 -5.18 -5.93
CA GLN A 9 14.00 -4.75 -4.60
C GLN A 9 12.84 -4.10 -3.84
N HIS A 10 12.03 -3.27 -4.49
CA HIS A 10 10.81 -2.71 -3.90
C HIS A 10 9.79 -3.81 -3.52
N LEU A 11 9.61 -4.81 -4.37
CA LEU A 11 8.76 -5.96 -4.08
C LEU A 11 9.27 -6.74 -2.86
N GLU A 12 10.58 -6.94 -2.75
CA GLU A 12 11.19 -7.58 -1.60
C GLU A 12 11.02 -6.75 -0.31
N SER A 13 11.23 -5.42 -0.37
CA SER A 13 10.95 -4.53 0.76
C SER A 13 9.48 -4.58 1.17
N THR A 14 8.55 -4.72 0.21
CA THR A 14 7.11 -4.92 0.47
C THR A 14 6.84 -6.21 1.25
N ARG A 15 7.57 -7.30 0.98
CA ARG A 15 7.43 -8.56 1.76
C ARG A 15 7.95 -8.38 3.18
N LYS A 16 9.16 -7.86 3.33
CA LYS A 16 9.80 -7.66 4.63
C LYS A 16 8.97 -6.75 5.54
N ILE A 17 8.46 -5.64 5.01
CA ILE A 17 7.65 -4.73 5.80
C ILE A 17 6.27 -5.33 6.16
N THR A 18 5.72 -6.19 5.29
CA THR A 18 4.50 -6.94 5.59
C THR A 18 4.71 -7.88 6.78
N GLU A 19 5.82 -8.62 6.79
CA GLU A 19 6.17 -9.49 7.91
C GLU A 19 6.34 -8.71 9.21
N LEU A 20 7.03 -7.56 9.15
CA LEU A 20 7.16 -6.66 10.29
C LEU A 20 5.80 -6.19 10.81
N LEU A 21 4.95 -5.63 9.94
CA LEU A 21 3.59 -5.17 10.31
C LEU A 21 2.76 -6.28 10.96
N LEU A 22 2.83 -7.51 10.42
CA LEU A 22 2.10 -8.65 10.95
C LEU A 22 2.70 -9.20 12.25
N SER A 23 3.95 -8.89 12.57
CA SER A 23 4.58 -9.27 13.84
C SER A 23 4.20 -8.33 15.00
N LEU A 24 3.75 -7.10 14.69
CA LEU A 24 3.35 -6.13 15.71
C LEU A 24 2.05 -6.57 16.41
N ASP A 25 1.96 -6.21 17.69
CA ASP A 25 0.81 -6.47 18.57
C ASP A 25 -0.11 -5.23 18.70
N GLU A 26 -1.31 -5.43 19.25
CA GLU A 26 -2.35 -4.41 19.34
C GLU A 26 -1.98 -3.19 20.21
N SER A 27 -0.94 -3.30 21.05
CA SER A 27 -0.47 -2.20 21.89
C SER A 27 0.37 -1.17 21.11
N PHE A 28 0.79 -1.51 19.88
CA PHE A 28 1.53 -0.58 19.03
C PHE A 28 0.67 0.64 18.66
N GLU A 29 1.26 1.82 18.78
CA GLU A 29 0.59 3.11 18.62
C GLU A 29 1.49 4.11 17.90
N LEU A 30 0.88 4.89 17.01
CA LEU A 30 1.52 5.97 16.26
C LEU A 30 1.39 7.30 17.03
N PRO A 31 2.25 8.30 16.77
CA PRO A 31 2.20 9.59 17.46
C PRO A 31 0.89 10.37 17.26
N ASN A 32 0.14 10.07 16.20
CA ASN A 32 -1.17 10.67 15.92
C ASN A 32 -2.32 10.00 16.71
N GLY A 33 -2.03 9.03 17.57
CA GLY A 33 -3.00 8.30 18.39
C GLY A 33 -3.65 7.09 17.71
N TRP A 34 -3.29 6.79 16.45
CA TRP A 34 -3.73 5.55 15.82
C TRP A 34 -3.11 4.35 16.52
N LYS A 35 -3.91 3.34 16.83
CA LYS A 35 -3.37 2.03 17.19
C LYS A 35 -3.02 1.28 15.91
N LEU A 36 -2.36 0.14 16.08
CA LEU A 36 -2.03 -0.75 14.97
C LEU A 36 -3.27 -1.15 14.16
N LYS A 37 -4.42 -1.28 14.82
CA LYS A 37 -5.69 -1.58 14.17
C LYS A 37 -6.05 -0.55 13.09
N GLU A 38 -6.01 0.73 13.42
CA GLU A 38 -6.29 1.82 12.47
C GLU A 38 -5.22 1.89 11.38
N LEU A 39 -3.94 1.71 11.74
CA LEU A 39 -2.87 1.63 10.75
C LEU A 39 -3.12 0.50 9.73
N LEU A 40 -3.43 -0.72 10.19
CA LEU A 40 -3.65 -1.84 9.28
C LEU A 40 -4.86 -1.64 8.37
N LEU A 41 -5.93 -0.99 8.86
CA LEU A 41 -7.08 -0.60 8.02
C LEU A 41 -6.69 0.44 6.96
N HIS A 42 -5.91 1.44 7.37
CA HIS A 42 -5.39 2.46 6.48
C HIS A 42 -4.54 1.84 5.36
N LEU A 43 -3.55 1.02 5.72
CA LEU A 43 -2.67 0.33 4.77
C LEU A 43 -3.47 -0.62 3.88
N TRP A 44 -4.42 -1.38 4.44
CA TRP A 44 -5.30 -2.26 3.68
C TRP A 44 -6.06 -1.53 2.56
N SER A 45 -6.59 -0.33 2.84
CA SER A 45 -7.33 0.42 1.84
C SER A 45 -6.45 0.89 0.68
N TRP A 46 -5.20 1.28 1.00
CA TRP A 46 -4.21 1.59 -0.02
C TRP A 46 -3.78 0.36 -0.81
N ASP A 47 -3.60 -0.81 -0.18
CA ASP A 47 -3.37 -2.06 -0.91
C ASP A 47 -4.46 -2.29 -1.97
N ASP A 48 -5.73 -2.11 -1.60
CA ASP A 48 -6.87 -2.26 -2.53
C ASP A 48 -6.82 -1.26 -3.69
N GLN A 49 -6.51 0.01 -3.41
CA GLN A 49 -6.33 1.05 -4.44
C GLN A 49 -5.17 0.72 -5.39
N MET A 50 -4.03 0.30 -4.85
CA MET A 50 -2.84 -0.05 -5.63
C MET A 50 -3.10 -1.30 -6.48
N ILE A 51 -3.83 -2.28 -5.97
CA ILE A 51 -4.27 -3.44 -6.74
C ILE A 51 -5.11 -2.99 -7.95
N LYS A 52 -6.12 -2.15 -7.75
CA LYS A 52 -6.96 -1.64 -8.85
C LYS A 52 -6.13 -0.89 -9.89
N GLY A 53 -5.18 -0.06 -9.45
CA GLY A 53 -4.27 0.65 -10.34
C GLY A 53 -3.39 -0.30 -11.16
N CYS A 54 -2.86 -1.35 -10.54
CA CYS A 54 -2.11 -2.39 -11.25
C CYS A 54 -3.00 -3.22 -12.19
N GLU A 55 -4.24 -3.51 -11.82
CA GLU A 55 -5.21 -4.22 -12.69
C GLU A 55 -5.49 -3.36 -13.95
N ALA A 56 -5.75 -2.06 -13.79
CA ALA A 56 -5.91 -1.13 -14.91
C ALA A 56 -4.67 -1.07 -15.80
N LYS A 57 -3.46 -1.00 -15.20
CA LYS A 57 -2.20 -1.05 -15.97
C LYS A 57 -2.07 -2.31 -16.80
N LEU A 58 -2.35 -3.47 -16.21
CA LEU A 58 -2.27 -4.76 -16.92
C LEU A 58 -3.32 -4.87 -18.03
N ALA A 59 -4.44 -4.18 -17.90
CA ALA A 59 -5.48 -4.09 -18.93
C ALA A 59 -5.19 -3.03 -20.01
N GLY A 60 -4.21 -2.15 -19.80
CA GLY A 60 -3.94 -1.01 -20.70
C GLY A 60 -4.90 0.17 -20.50
N GLU A 61 -5.58 0.24 -19.36
CA GLU A 61 -6.64 1.22 -19.03
C GLU A 61 -6.14 2.33 -18.08
N CYS A 62 -4.84 2.69 -18.15
CA CYS A 62 -4.22 3.66 -17.24
C CYS A 62 -4.80 5.09 -17.34
N GLU A 63 -5.20 5.53 -18.53
CA GLU A 63 -5.59 6.92 -18.78
C GLU A 63 -6.89 7.31 -18.07
N ASP A 64 -7.82 6.36 -17.95
CA ASP A 64 -9.13 6.57 -17.33
C ASP A 64 -9.16 6.18 -15.84
N PHE A 65 -8.07 5.61 -15.32
CA PHE A 65 -8.01 5.16 -13.94
C PHE A 65 -8.09 6.33 -12.96
N LYS A 66 -8.96 6.18 -11.97
CA LYS A 66 -9.11 7.10 -10.85
C LYS A 66 -9.15 6.31 -9.56
N PHE A 67 -8.44 6.80 -8.55
CA PHE A 67 -8.59 6.29 -7.19
C PHE A 67 -10.01 6.56 -6.68
N ASP A 68 -10.47 5.73 -5.74
CA ASP A 68 -11.86 5.80 -5.25
C ASP A 68 -12.23 7.18 -4.71
N HIS A 69 -11.31 7.87 -4.03
CA HIS A 69 -11.56 9.23 -3.53
C HIS A 69 -11.77 10.25 -4.66
N GLN A 70 -11.06 10.08 -5.78
CA GLN A 70 -11.20 10.93 -6.97
C GLN A 70 -12.52 10.63 -7.69
N THR A 71 -12.87 9.35 -7.82
CA THR A 71 -14.16 8.92 -8.41
C THR A 71 -15.36 9.42 -7.60
N LYS A 72 -15.22 9.47 -6.27
CA LYS A 72 -16.26 9.97 -5.36
C LYS A 72 -16.25 11.48 -5.18
N GLU A 73 -15.30 12.19 -5.78
CA GLU A 73 -15.14 13.65 -5.64
C GLU A 73 -15.02 14.11 -4.16
N ILE A 74 -14.35 13.29 -3.34
CA ILE A 74 -14.07 13.60 -1.93
C ILE A 74 -12.57 13.78 -1.69
N THR A 75 -12.23 14.51 -0.63
CA THR A 75 -10.82 14.64 -0.26
C THR A 75 -10.28 13.31 0.24
N TYR A 76 -8.96 13.18 0.19
CA TYR A 76 -8.25 12.02 0.69
C TYR A 76 -8.54 11.78 2.18
N GLU A 77 -8.59 12.84 2.98
CA GLU A 77 -8.87 12.78 4.42
C GLU A 77 -10.27 12.25 4.68
N VAL A 78 -11.27 12.76 3.95
CA VAL A 78 -12.67 12.30 4.06
C VAL A 78 -12.78 10.82 3.65
N TRP A 79 -12.11 10.42 2.57
CA TRP A 79 -12.08 9.02 2.15
C TRP A 79 -11.45 8.12 3.21
N ASN A 80 -10.32 8.53 3.78
CA ASN A 80 -9.65 7.77 4.84
C ASN A 80 -10.52 7.64 6.10
N ASP A 81 -11.16 8.72 6.53
CA ASP A 81 -12.07 8.71 7.68
C ASP A 81 -13.27 7.79 7.46
N MET A 82 -13.82 7.76 6.24
CA MET A 82 -14.89 6.84 5.87
C MET A 82 -14.44 5.38 5.99
N ILE A 83 -13.27 5.03 5.47
CA ILE A 83 -12.72 3.66 5.57
C ILE A 83 -12.55 3.23 7.02
N LEU A 84 -11.96 4.10 7.85
CA LEU A 84 -11.74 3.82 9.26
C LEU A 84 -13.07 3.67 9.99
N SER A 85 -14.03 4.55 9.74
CA SER A 85 -15.36 4.50 10.33
C SER A 85 -16.13 3.23 9.96
N ASP A 86 -16.10 2.82 8.68
CA ASP A 86 -16.80 1.63 8.16
C ASP A 86 -16.30 0.32 8.77
N LYS A 87 -15.07 0.31 9.30
CA LYS A 87 -14.41 -0.91 9.81
C LYS A 87 -13.98 -0.82 11.27
N LYS A 88 -14.33 0.27 11.96
CA LYS A 88 -13.91 0.53 13.35
C LYS A 88 -14.34 -0.56 14.33
N ASP A 89 -15.46 -1.23 14.07
CA ASP A 89 -16.04 -2.24 14.96
C ASP A 89 -15.51 -3.66 14.71
N LEU A 90 -14.72 -3.88 13.64
CA LEU A 90 -14.12 -5.19 13.38
C LEU A 90 -13.10 -5.55 14.48
N PRO A 91 -13.04 -6.80 14.96
CA PRO A 91 -11.98 -7.25 15.87
C PRO A 91 -10.58 -7.11 15.25
N PHE A 92 -9.56 -6.89 16.09
CA PHE A 92 -8.18 -6.73 15.63
C PHE A 92 -7.67 -7.91 14.79
N ASN A 93 -8.01 -9.15 15.17
CA ASN A 93 -7.65 -10.35 14.41
C ASN A 93 -8.27 -10.39 13.02
N GLU A 94 -9.54 -9.96 12.87
CA GLU A 94 -10.19 -9.90 11.56
C GLU A 94 -9.54 -8.86 10.65
N ILE A 95 -9.07 -7.75 11.23
CA ILE A 95 -8.33 -6.72 10.48
C ILE A 95 -6.95 -7.25 10.03
N LYS A 96 -6.22 -7.97 10.90
CA LYS A 96 -4.97 -8.63 10.49
C LYS A 96 -5.20 -9.63 9.37
N GLU A 97 -6.26 -10.42 9.42
CA GLU A 97 -6.61 -11.36 8.35
C GLU A 97 -6.96 -10.64 7.04
N LEU A 98 -7.77 -9.57 7.12
CA LEU A 98 -8.16 -8.75 5.99
C LEU A 98 -6.94 -8.10 5.31
N PHE A 99 -6.06 -7.49 6.10
CA PHE A 99 -4.81 -6.92 5.63
C PHE A 99 -3.93 -8.01 5.01
N THR A 100 -3.71 -9.13 5.69
CA THR A 100 -2.89 -10.26 5.18
C THR A 100 -3.38 -10.76 3.82
N LYS A 101 -4.68 -10.95 3.67
CA LYS A 101 -5.29 -11.45 2.42
C LYS A 101 -5.07 -10.45 1.27
N THR A 102 -5.27 -9.17 1.55
CA THR A 102 -5.17 -8.10 0.54
C THR A 102 -3.72 -7.86 0.17
N ARG A 103 -2.81 -7.83 1.14
CA ARG A 103 -1.36 -7.71 0.91
C ARG A 103 -0.80 -8.85 0.08
N LYS A 104 -1.25 -10.09 0.31
CA LYS A 104 -0.93 -11.23 -0.56
C LYS A 104 -1.42 -11.03 -2.00
N LYS A 105 -2.57 -10.38 -2.20
CA LYS A 105 -3.07 -10.02 -3.54
C LYS A 105 -2.20 -8.91 -4.17
N ALA A 106 -1.87 -7.87 -3.41
CA ALA A 106 -1.02 -6.75 -3.85
C ALA A 106 0.36 -7.25 -4.31
N ILE A 107 1.01 -8.06 -3.49
CA ILE A 107 2.30 -8.67 -3.82
C ILE A 107 2.23 -9.49 -5.12
N LYS A 108 1.19 -10.33 -5.28
CA LYS A 108 1.01 -11.13 -6.51
C LYS A 108 0.77 -10.28 -7.75
N ILE A 109 0.09 -9.16 -7.63
CA ILE A 109 -0.13 -8.29 -8.79
C ILE A 109 1.12 -7.49 -9.12
N PHE A 110 1.90 -7.07 -8.12
CA PHE A 110 3.21 -6.46 -8.33
C PHE A 110 4.16 -7.42 -9.06
N GLU A 111 4.24 -8.69 -8.64
CA GLU A 111 4.99 -9.74 -9.36
C GLU A 111 4.59 -9.81 -10.85
N LYS A 112 3.28 -9.78 -11.13
CA LYS A 112 2.79 -9.80 -12.51
C LYS A 112 3.21 -8.55 -13.27
N VAL A 113 3.01 -7.37 -12.69
CA VAL A 113 3.38 -6.09 -13.32
C VAL A 113 4.87 -6.04 -13.68
N ILE A 114 5.76 -6.39 -12.74
CA ILE A 114 7.20 -6.33 -12.98
C ILE A 114 7.68 -7.41 -13.95
N SER A 115 6.96 -8.53 -14.07
CA SER A 115 7.29 -9.60 -15.03
C SER A 115 6.95 -9.26 -16.48
N GLN A 116 6.11 -8.25 -16.71
CA GLN A 116 5.76 -7.81 -18.07
C GLN A 116 6.78 -6.80 -18.59
N PRO A 117 7.14 -6.87 -19.88
CA PRO A 117 7.95 -5.83 -20.50
C PRO A 117 7.20 -4.48 -20.46
N GLU A 118 7.87 -3.44 -20.00
CA GLU A 118 7.32 -2.10 -19.94
C GLU A 118 7.78 -1.26 -21.12
N THR A 119 6.83 -0.66 -21.85
CA THR A 119 7.13 0.40 -22.81
C THR A 119 7.01 1.74 -22.10
N ILE A 120 8.09 2.51 -22.10
CA ILE A 120 8.15 3.81 -21.43
C ILE A 120 7.64 4.89 -22.38
N THR A 121 6.44 5.38 -22.13
CA THR A 121 5.84 6.51 -22.86
C THR A 121 5.88 7.82 -22.05
N ASP A 122 5.89 7.72 -20.72
CA ASP A 122 6.04 8.84 -19.80
C ASP A 122 6.85 8.42 -18.56
N GLU A 123 8.02 9.04 -18.35
CA GLU A 123 8.89 8.76 -17.20
C GLU A 123 8.32 9.22 -15.87
N LYS A 124 7.36 10.15 -15.86
CA LYS A 124 6.75 10.69 -14.64
C LYS A 124 5.46 9.98 -14.24
N SER A 125 5.03 9.00 -15.03
CA SER A 125 3.77 8.30 -14.78
C SER A 125 3.80 7.54 -13.46
N PHE A 126 2.74 7.67 -12.68
CA PHE A 126 2.51 6.83 -11.50
C PHE A 126 2.50 5.33 -11.86
N PHE A 127 2.06 5.00 -13.08
CA PHE A 127 1.97 3.61 -13.53
C PHE A 127 3.32 3.00 -13.93
N ARG A 128 4.44 3.71 -13.80
CA ARG A 128 5.75 3.09 -14.03
C ARG A 128 5.95 1.91 -13.09
N ASN A 129 6.54 0.81 -13.60
CA ASN A 129 6.81 -0.40 -12.79
C ASN A 129 7.58 -0.05 -11.52
N GLU A 130 8.56 0.85 -11.61
CA GLU A 130 9.35 1.33 -10.46
C GLU A 130 8.55 2.15 -9.44
N THR A 131 7.45 2.78 -9.84
CA THR A 131 6.63 3.65 -8.98
C THR A 131 5.49 2.87 -8.35
N VAL A 132 4.78 2.05 -9.14
CA VAL A 132 3.55 1.40 -8.70
C VAL A 132 3.78 0.31 -7.65
N VAL A 133 5.02 -0.20 -7.52
CA VAL A 133 5.39 -1.22 -6.51
C VAL A 133 6.04 -0.61 -5.26
N THR A 134 5.97 0.70 -5.06
CA THR A 134 6.59 1.41 -3.92
C THR A 134 5.72 1.48 -2.66
N LEU A 135 4.67 0.67 -2.58
CA LEU A 135 3.76 0.59 -1.43
C LEU A 135 4.50 0.50 -0.08
N TRP A 136 5.61 -0.24 -0.02
CA TRP A 136 6.43 -0.36 1.19
C TRP A 136 6.98 0.99 1.72
N MET A 137 7.18 1.99 0.85
CA MET A 137 7.63 3.32 1.28
C MET A 137 6.56 4.03 2.11
N HIS A 138 5.29 3.83 1.74
CA HIS A 138 4.16 4.35 2.50
C HIS A 138 4.06 3.67 3.86
N ASP A 139 4.18 2.34 3.90
CA ASP A 139 4.21 1.59 5.17
C ASP A 139 5.39 2.02 6.05
N LYS A 140 6.57 2.18 5.45
CA LYS A 140 7.80 2.60 6.13
C LYS A 140 7.62 3.95 6.79
N HIS A 141 7.04 4.92 6.09
CA HIS A 141 6.78 6.26 6.61
C HIS A 141 6.00 6.21 7.95
N HIS A 142 4.91 5.44 8.01
CA HIS A 142 4.09 5.32 9.22
C HIS A 142 4.84 4.64 10.37
N LEU A 143 5.58 3.57 10.08
CA LEU A 143 6.35 2.86 11.09
C LEU A 143 7.53 3.70 11.64
N GLU A 144 8.20 4.46 10.78
CA GLU A 144 9.28 5.36 11.20
C GLU A 144 8.77 6.56 12.01
N GLN A 145 7.56 7.05 11.71
CA GLN A 145 6.91 8.05 12.57
C GLN A 145 6.65 7.52 13.98
N ALA A 146 6.35 6.24 14.13
CA ALA A 146 6.24 5.57 15.43
C ALA A 146 7.59 5.21 16.07
N GLY A 147 8.72 5.61 15.45
CA GLY A 147 10.06 5.43 16.01
C GLY A 147 10.72 4.10 15.66
N LEU A 148 10.13 3.27 14.79
CA LEU A 148 10.85 2.11 14.25
C LEU A 148 11.93 2.57 13.29
N LYS A 149 13.04 1.84 13.24
CA LYS A 149 14.10 2.06 12.26
C LYS A 149 14.06 0.97 11.20
N ILE A 150 13.88 1.34 9.94
CA ILE A 150 13.73 0.40 8.82
C ILE A 150 14.91 0.57 7.84
N ASP A 151 15.87 -0.35 7.95
CA ASP A 151 17.17 -0.28 7.27
C ASP A 151 17.30 -1.19 6.02
N PHE A 152 16.23 -1.86 5.61
CA PHE A 152 16.24 -2.79 4.46
C PHE A 152 15.63 -2.19 3.19
#